data_AF-A0A2D4M9I2-F1
#
_entry.id   AF-A0A2D4M9I2-F1
#
_cell.length_a   1.000
_cell.length_b   1.000
_cell.length_c   1.000
_cell.angle_alpha   90.00
_cell.angle_beta   90.00
_cell.angle_gamma   90.00
#
_symmetry.space_group_name_H-M   'P 1'
#
loop_
_entity.id
_entity.type
_entity.pdbx_description
1 polymer ?
#
loop_
_entity_poly.entity_id
_entity_poly.type
_entity_poly.pdbx_seq_one_letter_code
_entity_poly.pdbx_strand_id
1 'polypeptide(L)'
;TLDLVQLEQNEAAFSVAVCRFANTGDDWHVLVGVAKDLILNPRSVAGGFVYTYKLVNNGEKLEFLHKTPVEEVPAAIAPFQGRVLIGVGKLLRVYDLGKKKLLRKCENKVWGLPCQKSWHFSSHWEPLGHIPVPGWPPVGVLGSSR
;
A
#
# COMPACT_ATOMS: atom_id res chain seq x y z
N THR A 1 -8.33 -8.45 25.36
CA THR A 1 -7.33 -7.42 25.72
C THR A 1 -7.40 -6.34 24.68
N LEU A 2 -7.43 -5.06 25.07
CA LEU A 2 -7.43 -3.92 24.15
C LEU A 2 -6.06 -3.27 24.22
N ASP A 3 -5.38 -3.17 23.07
CA ASP A 3 -4.18 -2.34 22.94
C ASP A 3 -4.61 -0.96 22.43
N LEU A 4 -4.19 0.09 23.13
CA LEU A 4 -4.64 1.46 22.88
C LEU A 4 -3.44 2.36 22.63
N VAL A 5 -3.37 2.91 21.41
CA VAL A 5 -2.31 3.82 20.98
C VAL A 5 -2.91 5.21 20.81
N GLN A 6 -2.49 6.16 21.65
CA GLN A 6 -2.91 7.56 21.54
C GLN A 6 -2.03 8.28 20.52
N LEU A 7 -2.67 8.99 19.60
CA LEU A 7 -2.00 9.87 18.63
C LEU A 7 -1.74 11.25 19.26
N GLU A 8 -0.85 12.02 18.63
CA GLU A 8 -0.53 13.38 19.07
C GLU A 8 -1.70 14.36 18.84
N GLN A 9 -1.61 15.54 19.48
CA GLN A 9 -2.59 16.59 19.30
C GLN A 9 -2.65 17.06 17.83
N ASN A 10 -3.86 17.24 17.30
CA ASN A 10 -4.16 17.58 15.91
C ASN A 10 -3.78 16.51 14.86
N GLU A 11 -3.62 15.26 15.29
CA GLU A 11 -3.50 14.12 14.40
C GLU A 11 -4.81 13.34 14.33
N ALA A 12 -5.27 13.05 13.11
CA ALA A 12 -6.48 12.28 12.86
C ALA A 12 -6.20 11.12 11.92
N ALA A 13 -6.53 9.89 12.33
CA ALA A 13 -6.41 8.71 11.48
C ALA A 13 -7.55 8.66 10.45
N PHE A 14 -7.19 8.45 9.18
CA PHE A 14 -8.12 8.39 8.04
C PHE A 14 -8.21 7.00 7.41
N SER A 15 -7.11 6.25 7.44
CA SER A 15 -7.03 4.96 6.77
C SER A 15 -6.19 3.99 7.59
N VAL A 16 -6.53 2.72 7.52
CA VAL A 16 -5.78 1.63 8.16
C VAL A 16 -5.72 0.45 7.21
N ALA A 17 -4.58 -0.22 7.16
CA ALA A 17 -4.45 -1.47 6.44
C ALA A 17 -3.47 -2.39 7.15
N VAL A 18 -3.77 -3.68 7.14
CA VAL A 18 -2.87 -4.74 7.57
C VAL A 18 -2.23 -5.34 6.33
N CYS A 19 -0.90 -5.41 6.28
CA CYS A 19 -0.19 -5.97 5.14
C CYS A 19 1.07 -6.73 5.56
N ARG A 20 1.58 -7.53 4.62
CA ARG A 20 2.86 -8.21 4.72
C ARG A 20 3.78 -7.65 3.64
N PHE A 21 5.01 -7.35 4.03
CA PHE A 21 6.03 -6.88 3.10
C PHE A 21 6.93 -8.05 2.71
N ALA A 22 7.26 -8.16 1.42
CA ALA A 22 8.14 -9.23 0.93
C ALA A 22 9.53 -9.20 1.59
N ASN A 23 9.98 -8.01 2.01
CA ASN A 23 11.30 -7.79 2.61
C ASN A 23 11.39 -8.21 4.09
N THR A 24 10.27 -8.51 4.75
CA THR A 24 10.22 -8.84 6.20
C THR A 24 9.73 -10.25 6.48
N GLY A 25 9.51 -11.07 5.43
CA GLY A 25 9.03 -12.44 5.56
C GLY A 25 7.55 -12.52 5.95
N ASP A 26 7.27 -13.23 7.05
CA ASP A 26 5.90 -13.55 7.50
C ASP A 26 5.32 -12.56 8.53
N ASP A 27 6.08 -11.52 8.88
CA ASP A 27 5.67 -10.51 9.85
C ASP A 27 4.50 -9.63 9.36
N TRP A 28 3.46 -9.54 10.19
CA TRP A 28 2.32 -8.66 9.95
C TRP A 28 2.63 -7.22 10.36
N HIS A 29 2.27 -6.29 9.47
CA HIS A 29 2.46 -4.86 9.69
C HIS A 29 1.11 -4.15 9.58
N VAL A 30 0.89 -3.17 10.45
CA VAL A 30 -0.28 -2.31 10.45
C VAL A 30 0.15 -0.91 10.05
N LEU A 31 -0.40 -0.41 8.95
CA LEU A 31 -0.19 0.95 8.52
C LEU A 31 -1.41 1.79 8.86
N VAL A 32 -1.17 2.97 9.42
CA VAL A 32 -2.22 3.94 9.73
C VAL A 32 -1.88 5.25 9.04
N GLY A 33 -2.77 5.67 8.14
CA GLY A 33 -2.70 6.95 7.47
C GLY A 33 -3.32 8.03 8.35
N VAL A 34 -2.54 9.05 8.67
CA VAL A 34 -2.88 10.13 9.59
C VAL A 34 -2.77 11.47 8.87
N ALA A 35 -3.73 12.37 9.08
CA ALA A 35 -3.65 13.78 8.69
C ALA A 35 -3.20 14.62 9.88
N LYS A 36 -2.42 15.66 9.62
CA LYS A 36 -2.01 16.65 10.61
C LYS A 36 -2.62 18.01 10.30
N ASP A 37 -3.18 18.66 11.32
CA ASP A 37 -3.77 20.00 11.27
C ASP A 37 -4.81 20.12 10.14
N LEU A 38 -5.69 19.13 10.03
CA LEU A 38 -6.77 19.14 9.04
C LEU A 38 -7.89 20.09 9.49
N ILE A 39 -8.13 21.12 8.68
CA ILE A 39 -9.28 22.02 8.76
C ILE A 39 -10.28 21.56 7.70
N LEU A 40 -11.53 21.29 8.10
CA LEU A 40 -12.55 20.77 7.19
C LEU A 40 -13.19 21.86 6.33
N ASN A 41 -13.34 23.08 6.86
CA ASN A 41 -14.02 24.17 6.18
C ASN A 41 -13.41 25.55 6.51
N PRO A 42 -12.83 26.28 5.53
CA PRO A 42 -12.44 25.79 4.20
C PRO A 42 -11.37 24.68 4.31
N ARG A 43 -11.42 23.69 3.42
CA ARG A 43 -10.52 22.51 3.52
C ARG A 43 -9.05 22.94 3.39
N SER A 44 -8.27 22.75 4.46
CA SER A 44 -6.83 22.99 4.50
C SER A 44 -6.14 21.90 5.32
N VAL A 45 -4.94 21.50 4.93
CA VAL A 45 -4.17 20.47 5.64
C VAL A 45 -2.69 20.86 5.64
N ALA A 46 -2.01 20.74 6.79
CA ALA A 46 -0.58 21.03 6.88
C ALA A 46 0.28 19.88 6.30
N GLY A 47 -0.23 18.65 6.39
CA GLY A 47 0.39 17.46 5.82
C GLY A 47 -0.22 16.18 6.38
N GLY A 48 0.50 15.07 6.22
CA GLY A 48 0.09 13.80 6.80
C GLY A 48 1.28 12.96 7.24
N PHE A 49 0.96 11.85 7.90
CA PHE A 49 1.91 10.83 8.28
C PHE A 49 1.37 9.45 7.97
N VAL A 50 2.27 8.54 7.67
CA VAL A 50 1.98 7.10 7.65
C VAL A 50 2.72 6.48 8.81
N TYR A 51 1.97 6.06 9.81
CA TYR A 51 2.48 5.28 10.93
C TYR A 51 2.58 3.83 10.51
N THR A 52 3.71 3.20 10.84
CA THR A 52 3.91 1.77 10.61
C THR A 52 4.15 1.10 11.95
N TYR A 53 3.30 0.12 12.26
CA TYR A 53 3.41 -0.72 13.44
C TYR A 53 3.71 -2.16 13.02
N LYS A 54 4.49 -2.85 13.83
CA LYS A 54 4.64 -4.30 13.76
C LYS A 54 3.62 -4.94 14.66
N LEU A 55 2.92 -5.94 14.15
CA LEU A 55 1.98 -6.72 14.93
C LEU A 55 2.74 -7.87 15.61
N VAL A 56 2.80 -7.86 16.94
CA VAL A 56 3.49 -8.89 17.73
C VAL A 56 2.50 -9.69 18.58
N ASN A 57 2.98 -10.76 19.21
CA ASN A 57 2.17 -11.66 20.04
C ASN A 57 0.88 -12.11 19.34
N ASN A 58 0.98 -12.58 18.10
CA ASN A 58 -0.15 -13.07 17.29
C ASN A 58 -1.32 -12.08 17.14
N GLY A 59 -1.08 -10.77 17.21
CA GLY A 59 -2.13 -9.77 17.04
C GLY A 59 -2.52 -9.02 18.31
N GLU A 60 -1.91 -9.33 19.45
CA GLU A 60 -2.30 -8.75 20.74
C GLU A 60 -1.65 -7.40 21.03
N LYS A 61 -0.55 -7.05 20.37
CA LYS A 61 0.20 -5.83 20.64
C LYS A 61 0.77 -5.19 19.37
N LEU A 62 0.74 -3.86 19.34
CA LEU A 62 1.32 -3.03 18.29
C LEU A 62 2.66 -2.43 18.75
N GLU A 63 3.72 -2.74 18.02
CA GLU A 63 5.04 -2.12 18.23
C GLU A 63 5.26 -1.03 17.19
N PHE A 64 5.47 0.21 17.64
CA PHE A 64 5.76 1.32 16.74
C PHE A 64 7.12 1.13 16.06
N LEU A 65 7.16 1.16 14.72
CA LEU A 65 8.39 1.08 13.96
C LEU A 65 8.90 2.46 13.55
N HIS A 66 8.08 3.19 12.78
CA HIS A 66 8.45 4.51 12.29
C HIS A 66 7.24 5.31 11.79
N LYS A 67 7.44 6.62 11.70
CA LYS A 67 6.48 7.61 11.18
C LYS A 67 7.05 8.21 9.90
N THR A 68 6.36 8.04 8.78
CA THR A 68 6.80 8.59 7.49
C THR A 68 5.99 9.84 7.16
N PRO A 69 6.61 11.03 7.05
CA PRO A 69 5.91 12.25 6.65
C PRO A 69 5.50 12.19 5.18
N VAL A 70 4.30 12.68 4.89
CA VAL A 70 3.73 12.82 3.55
C VAL A 70 3.14 14.21 3.35
N GLU A 71 3.06 14.64 2.09
CA GLU A 71 2.67 16.01 1.71
C GLU A 71 1.17 16.30 1.91
N GLU A 72 0.31 15.29 1.76
CA GLU A 72 -1.15 15.41 1.92
C GLU A 72 -1.70 14.24 2.73
N VAL A 73 -3.03 14.19 2.94
CA VAL A 73 -3.69 13.12 3.71
C VAL A 73 -3.54 11.77 2.99
N PRO A 74 -2.97 10.75 3.64
CA PRO A 74 -3.01 9.37 3.17
C PRO A 74 -4.40 8.78 3.42
N ALA A 75 -5.30 8.98 2.45
CA ALA A 75 -6.72 8.64 2.57
C ALA A 75 -7.01 7.16 2.24
N ALA A 76 -6.09 6.47 1.55
CA ALA A 76 -6.24 5.07 1.18
C ALA A 76 -4.90 4.35 1.32
N ILE A 77 -4.93 3.14 1.89
CA ILE A 77 -3.78 2.24 2.01
C ILE A 77 -4.26 0.84 1.61
N ALA A 78 -3.52 0.18 0.72
CA ALA A 78 -3.84 -1.17 0.28
C ALA A 78 -2.57 -2.02 0.06
N PRO A 79 -2.56 -3.29 0.51
CA PRO A 79 -1.49 -4.22 0.18
C PRO A 79 -1.45 -4.50 -1.33
N PHE A 80 -0.26 -4.51 -1.91
CA PHE A 80 -0.06 -4.77 -3.34
C PHE A 80 1.28 -5.47 -3.58
N GLN A 81 1.24 -6.73 -4.00
CA GLN A 81 2.40 -7.53 -4.43
C GLN A 81 3.58 -7.49 -3.43
N GLY A 82 3.32 -7.67 -2.14
CA GLY A 82 4.36 -7.61 -1.09
C GLY A 82 4.90 -6.21 -0.80
N ARG A 83 4.20 -5.18 -1.27
CA ARG A 83 4.42 -3.75 -1.02
C ARG A 83 3.09 -3.12 -0.60
N VAL A 84 3.07 -1.80 -0.44
CA VAL A 84 1.85 -1.07 -0.10
C VAL A 84 1.59 0.08 -1.08
N LEU A 85 0.36 0.16 -1.55
CA LEU A 85 -0.15 1.31 -2.30
C LEU A 85 -0.74 2.31 -1.32
N ILE A 86 -0.34 3.56 -1.43
CA ILE A 86 -0.86 4.65 -0.60
C ILE A 86 -1.35 5.77 -1.52
N GLY A 87 -2.62 6.14 -1.36
CA GLY A 87 -3.23 7.30 -1.97
C GLY A 87 -3.00 8.53 -1.10
N VAL A 88 -2.08 9.39 -1.53
CA VAL A 88 -1.77 10.66 -0.87
C VAL A 88 -2.40 11.77 -1.70
N GLY A 89 -3.58 12.24 -1.28
CA GLY A 89 -4.32 13.23 -2.04
C GLY A 89 -4.73 12.74 -3.42
N LYS A 90 -4.26 13.42 -4.48
CA LYS A 90 -4.48 13.05 -5.89
C LYS A 90 -3.42 12.06 -6.44
N LEU A 91 -2.42 11.70 -5.64
CA LEU A 91 -1.29 10.88 -6.07
C LEU A 91 -1.41 9.45 -5.54
N LEU A 92 -1.18 8.47 -6.41
CA LEU A 92 -1.04 7.07 -6.02
C LEU A 92 0.44 6.69 -6.03
N ARG A 93 0.96 6.26 -4.87
CA ARG A 93 2.37 5.94 -4.66
C ARG A 93 2.53 4.52 -4.15
N VAL A 94 3.53 3.79 -4.67
CA VAL A 94 3.95 2.49 -4.14
C VAL A 94 5.07 2.71 -3.14
N TYR A 95 4.87 2.22 -1.93
CA TYR A 95 5.84 2.25 -0.85
C TYR A 95 6.30 0.85 -0.50
N ASP A 96 7.55 0.78 -0.07
CA ASP A 96 8.18 -0.43 0.44
C ASP A 96 8.70 -0.18 1.87
N LEU A 97 8.82 -1.23 2.66
CA LEU A 97 9.23 -1.11 4.06
C LEU A 97 10.72 -0.81 4.15
N GLY A 98 11.07 0.33 4.75
CA GLY A 98 12.44 0.68 5.12
C GLY A 98 12.65 0.66 6.61
N LYS A 99 13.92 0.64 7.05
CA LYS A 99 14.28 0.59 8.48
C LYS A 99 13.89 1.86 9.26
N LYS A 100 13.93 3.04 8.61
CA LYS A 100 13.65 4.35 9.26
C LYS A 100 12.39 5.03 8.74
N LYS A 101 11.98 4.72 7.51
CA LYS A 101 10.83 5.30 6.82
C LYS A 101 10.42 4.40 5.66
N LEU A 102 9.20 4.58 5.18
CA LEU A 102 8.75 3.95 3.95
C LEU A 102 9.52 4.51 2.75
N LEU A 103 9.97 3.62 1.88
CA LEU A 103 10.73 3.97 0.68
C LEU A 103 9.77 4.10 -0.50
N ARG A 104 9.65 5.31 -1.06
CA ARG A 104 8.87 5.54 -2.27
C ARG A 104 9.56 4.86 -3.46
N LYS A 105 8.91 3.86 -4.06
CA LYS A 105 9.44 3.12 -5.24
C LYS A 105 8.91 3.70 -6.54
N CYS A 106 7.61 3.97 -6.59
CA CYS A 106 6.93 4.48 -7.77
C CYS A 106 5.95 5.59 -7.36
N GLU A 107 5.83 6.61 -8.20
CA GLU A 107 4.82 7.65 -8.09
C GLU A 107 4.12 7.75 -9.44
N ASN A 108 2.82 7.45 -9.46
CA ASN A 108 2.04 7.64 -10.67
C ASN A 108 1.36 9.01 -10.64
N LYS A 109 1.72 9.89 -11.56
CA LYS A 109 1.08 11.21 -11.78
C LYS A 109 0.04 11.18 -12.89
N VAL A 110 -0.47 10.00 -13.26
CA VAL A 110 -1.33 9.86 -14.44
C VAL A 110 -2.80 9.85 -14.02
N TRP A 111 -3.42 11.03 -14.09
CA TRP A 111 -4.87 11.20 -14.27
C TRP A 111 -5.14 11.81 -15.65
N GLY A 112 -4.57 11.22 -16.71
CA GLY A 112 -4.66 11.77 -18.06
C GLY A 112 -4.20 10.86 -19.20
N LEU A 113 -4.15 9.55 -19.03
CA LEU A 113 -3.98 8.64 -20.17
C LEU A 113 -5.18 7.70 -20.27
N PRO A 114 -5.74 7.51 -21.48
CA PRO A 114 -6.74 6.49 -21.69
C PRO A 114 -6.12 5.15 -21.29
N CYS A 115 -6.95 4.32 -20.66
CA CYS A 115 -6.73 2.88 -20.51
C CYS A 115 -5.84 2.33 -21.64
N GLN A 116 -4.80 1.58 -21.27
CA GLN A 116 -3.98 0.65 -22.08
C GLN A 116 -2.47 0.90 -21.87
N LYS A 117 -1.92 0.41 -20.76
CA LYS A 117 -0.83 -0.58 -20.78
C LYS A 117 -1.01 -1.45 -19.55
N SER A 118 -1.29 -2.72 -19.83
CA SER A 118 -1.49 -3.83 -18.89
C SER A 118 -0.76 -3.63 -17.56
N TRP A 119 -1.52 -3.33 -16.50
CA TRP A 119 -1.15 -3.86 -15.20
C TRP A 119 -1.37 -5.36 -15.33
N HIS A 120 -0.33 -6.13 -15.59
CA HIS A 120 -0.37 -7.55 -15.30
C HIS A 120 -0.42 -7.68 -13.78
N PHE A 121 -1.63 -7.52 -13.26
CA PHE A 121 -2.04 -7.99 -11.95
C PHE A 121 -2.09 -9.51 -12.10
N SER A 122 -0.92 -10.16 -12.04
CA SER A 122 -0.88 -11.58 -11.77
C SER A 122 -1.22 -11.75 -10.29
N SER A 123 -2.50 -11.56 -9.97
CA SER A 123 -3.10 -12.27 -8.86
C SER A 123 -3.12 -13.74 -9.30
N HIS A 124 -2.04 -14.45 -8.99
CA HIS A 124 -2.06 -15.90 -8.97
C HIS A 124 -2.98 -16.31 -7.82
N TRP A 125 -4.29 -16.21 -8.10
CA TRP A 125 -5.30 -17.04 -7.46
C TRP A 125 -4.96 -18.44 -7.94
N GLU A 126 -4.49 -19.29 -7.04
CA GLU A 126 -4.47 -20.73 -7.26
C GLU A 126 -5.88 -21.24 -6.97
N PRO A 127 -6.68 -21.64 -7.98
CA PRO A 127 -7.81 -22.51 -7.73
C PRO A 127 -7.26 -23.90 -7.41
N LEU A 128 -7.56 -24.37 -6.20
CA LEU A 128 -7.46 -25.78 -5.86
C LEU A 128 -8.18 -26.63 -6.93
N GLY A 129 -7.46 -27.62 -7.47
CA GLY A 129 -8.04 -28.88 -7.93
C GLY A 129 -8.54 -28.97 -9.38
N HIS A 130 -7.81 -29.79 -10.15
CA HIS A 130 -8.26 -30.73 -11.19
C HIS A 130 -9.23 -30.27 -12.31
N ILE A 131 -8.76 -30.34 -13.56
CA ILE A 131 -9.19 -31.25 -14.66
C ILE A 131 -8.59 -30.73 -15.99
N PRO A 132 -7.97 -31.58 -16.84
CA PRO A 132 -7.40 -31.14 -18.12
C PRO A 132 -8.48 -31.05 -19.22
N VAL A 133 -8.49 -29.97 -20.00
CA VAL A 133 -9.19 -29.89 -21.28
C VAL A 133 -8.18 -29.62 -22.41
N PRO A 134 -8.11 -30.48 -23.45
CA PRO A 134 -7.14 -30.34 -24.52
C PRO A 134 -7.68 -29.49 -25.68
N GLY A 135 -6.84 -28.61 -26.22
CA GLY A 135 -6.95 -28.16 -27.61
C GLY A 135 -7.04 -26.65 -27.83
N TRP A 136 -5.91 -25.94 -27.74
CA TRP A 136 -5.70 -24.67 -28.46
C TRP A 136 -4.26 -24.64 -29.02
N PRO A 137 -4.02 -24.14 -30.25
CA PRO A 137 -2.72 -24.18 -30.92
C PRO A 137 -1.76 -23.09 -30.43
N PRO A 138 -0.43 -23.23 -30.62
CA PRO A 138 0.56 -22.27 -30.13
C PRO A 138 0.54 -20.98 -30.96
N VAL A 139 0.50 -19.83 -30.28
CA VAL A 139 0.66 -18.50 -30.88
C VAL A 139 2.14 -18.28 -31.20
N GLY A 140 2.43 -18.07 -32.49
CA GLY A 140 3.77 -17.86 -33.02
C GLY A 140 4.43 -16.57 -32.53
N VAL A 141 5.72 -16.67 -32.26
CA VAL A 141 6.63 -15.55 -31.91
C VAL A 141 6.99 -14.82 -33.20
N LEU A 142 6.57 -13.57 -33.37
CA LEU A 142 7.07 -12.71 -34.45
C LEU A 142 8.25 -11.87 -33.93
N GLY A 143 9.46 -12.34 -34.23
CA GLY A 143 10.70 -11.59 -34.03
C GLY A 143 10.87 -10.50 -35.08
N SER A 144 11.12 -9.27 -34.63
CA SER A 144 11.50 -8.15 -35.49
C SER A 144 13.02 -8.11 -35.63
N SER A 145 13.53 -8.42 -36.83
CA SER A 145 14.89 -8.07 -37.25
C SER A 145 14.85 -7.53 -38.68
N ARG A 146 14.97 -6.20 -38.80
CA ARG A 146 15.94 -5.49 -39.63
C ARG A 146 15.85 -4.00 -39.38
#